data_AF-A0A7C9I2A9-F1
#
_entry.id   AF-A0A7C9I2A9-F1
#
_cell.length_a   1.000
_cell.length_b   1.000
_cell.length_c   1.000
_cell.angle_alpha   90.00
_cell.angle_beta   90.00
_cell.angle_gamma   90.00
#
_symmetry.space_group_name_H-M   'P 1'
#
loop_
_entity.id
_entity.type
_entity.pdbx_description
1 polymer ?
#
loop_
_entity_poly.entity_id
_entity_poly.type
_entity_poly.pdbx_seq_one_letter_code
_entity_poly.pdbx_strand_id
1 'polypeptide(L)'
;MYAEGKVVWPHPELEALVAEAQALYAAGPAPRPMTEQRRFRLLDEVADARALAESGDPLHALVACRAAEQAVDALYAARGWWEVKAQRWLTDLDQREPGAAQELRAVLTGPQASARQAALEALALRVTGDLAYRDGGSEPQRVD
;
A
#
# COMPACT_ATOMS: atom_id res chain seq x y z
N MET A 1 7.40 -19.56 12.27
CA MET A 1 8.31 -18.47 11.88
C MET A 1 9.57 -18.61 12.73
N TYR A 2 10.74 -18.82 12.13
CA TYR A 2 11.99 -19.06 12.88
C TYR A 2 12.57 -17.78 13.50
N ALA A 3 12.31 -16.60 12.93
CA ALA A 3 12.88 -15.32 13.41
C ALA A 3 12.38 -14.88 14.81
N GLU A 4 11.10 -15.11 15.11
CA GLU A 4 10.45 -14.72 16.39
C GLU A 4 9.93 -15.93 17.19
N GLY A 5 10.26 -17.16 16.77
CA GLY A 5 9.78 -18.38 17.40
C GLY A 5 10.49 -18.66 18.73
N LYS A 6 9.75 -19.17 19.72
CA LYS A 6 10.34 -19.71 20.94
C LYS A 6 10.88 -21.11 20.67
N VAL A 7 12.15 -21.35 20.97
CA VAL A 7 12.75 -22.70 20.92
C VAL A 7 12.07 -23.59 21.96
N VAL A 8 11.43 -24.68 21.50
CA VAL A 8 10.78 -25.67 22.38
C VAL A 8 11.66 -26.91 22.56
N TRP A 9 12.51 -27.23 21.58
CA TRP A 9 13.46 -28.35 21.65
C TRP A 9 14.83 -27.92 21.11
N PRO A 10 15.93 -28.18 21.83
CA PRO A 10 17.27 -27.78 21.40
C PRO A 10 17.78 -28.64 20.23
N HIS A 11 18.38 -28.01 19.23
CA HIS A 11 19.05 -28.66 18.10
C HIS A 11 20.33 -27.88 17.76
N PRO A 12 21.47 -28.54 17.46
CA PRO A 12 22.76 -27.87 17.27
C PRO A 12 22.79 -26.85 16.12
N GLU A 13 21.97 -27.04 15.10
CA GLU A 13 21.86 -26.11 13.96
C GLU A 13 20.83 -24.98 14.17
N LEU A 14 20.04 -25.03 15.25
CA LEU A 14 18.90 -24.14 15.44
C LEU A 14 19.31 -22.69 15.65
N GLU A 15 20.42 -22.46 16.36
CA GLU A 15 20.93 -21.09 16.58
C GLU A 15 21.34 -20.42 15.27
N ALA A 16 22.03 -21.16 14.39
CA ALA A 16 22.41 -20.67 13.07
C ALA A 16 21.19 -20.36 12.20
N LEU A 17 20.18 -21.24 12.19
CA LEU A 17 18.93 -21.04 11.45
C LEU A 17 18.11 -19.86 11.99
N VAL A 18 18.07 -19.66 13.31
CA VAL A 18 17.40 -18.49 13.92
C VAL A 18 18.13 -17.21 13.53
N ALA A 19 19.47 -17.19 13.60
CA ALA A 19 20.27 -16.03 13.22
C ALA A 19 20.10 -15.67 11.74
N GLU A 20 20.10 -16.67 10.84
CA GLU A 20 19.83 -16.49 9.42
C GLU A 20 18.41 -15.95 9.19
N ALA A 21 17.41 -16.54 9.85
CA ALA A 21 16.03 -16.09 9.73
C ALA A 21 15.83 -14.65 10.24
N GLN A 22 16.50 -14.25 11.32
CA GLN A 22 16.48 -12.88 11.84
C GLN A 22 17.17 -11.91 10.89
N ALA A 23 18.31 -12.29 10.31
CA ALA A 23 19.02 -11.49 9.31
C ALA A 23 18.16 -11.26 8.06
N LEU A 24 17.52 -12.32 7.56
CA LEU A 24 16.59 -12.22 6.42
C LEU A 24 15.35 -11.39 6.77
N TYR A 25 14.79 -11.56 7.96
CA TYR A 25 13.65 -10.78 8.40
C TYR A 25 13.98 -9.29 8.49
N ALA A 26 15.13 -8.94 9.09
CA ALA A 26 15.61 -7.57 9.21
C ALA A 26 15.94 -6.93 7.85
N ALA A 27 16.45 -7.71 6.89
CA ALA A 27 16.74 -7.24 5.54
C ALA A 27 15.47 -6.89 4.73
N GLY A 28 14.35 -7.57 5.02
CA GLY A 28 13.12 -7.41 4.25
C GLY A 28 13.18 -8.06 2.85
N PRO A 29 12.05 -8.18 2.15
CA PRO A 29 12.04 -8.61 0.75
C PRO A 29 12.71 -7.57 -0.16
N ALA A 30 13.15 -8.01 -1.34
CA ALA A 30 13.64 -7.09 -2.37
C ALA A 30 12.55 -6.05 -2.72
N PRO A 31 12.88 -4.74 -2.74
CA PRO A 31 11.95 -3.70 -3.16
C PRO A 31 11.41 -3.97 -4.57
N ARG A 32 10.09 -3.87 -4.72
CA ARG A 32 9.38 -4.05 -5.99
C ARG A 32 8.65 -2.75 -6.33
N PRO A 33 9.18 -1.94 -7.26
CA PRO A 33 8.50 -0.72 -7.68
C PRO A 33 7.16 -1.05 -8.33
N MET A 34 6.24 -0.08 -8.29
CA MET A 34 4.93 -0.25 -8.88
C MET A 34 5.03 -0.42 -10.40
N THR A 35 4.32 -1.40 -10.95
CA THR A 35 4.22 -1.59 -12.40
C THR A 35 3.26 -0.56 -13.00
N GLU A 36 3.43 -0.23 -14.29
CA GLU A 36 2.51 0.68 -14.98
C GLU A 36 1.05 0.23 -14.92
N GLN A 37 0.79 -1.07 -15.01
CA GLN A 37 -0.57 -1.61 -14.88
C GLN A 37 -1.17 -1.36 -13.48
N ARG A 38 -0.39 -1.57 -12.42
CA ARG A 38 -0.84 -1.29 -11.04
C ARG A 38 -1.00 0.20 -10.81
N ARG A 39 -0.10 1.01 -11.37
CA ARG A 39 -0.18 2.47 -11.36
C ARG A 39 -1.48 2.94 -12.00
N PHE A 40 -1.78 2.47 -13.21
CA PHE A 40 -3.01 2.78 -13.91
C PHE A 40 -4.25 2.43 -13.09
N ARG A 41 -4.33 1.20 -12.55
CA ARG A 41 -5.47 0.76 -11.73
C ARG A 41 -5.67 1.63 -10.48
N LEU A 42 -4.58 1.98 -9.79
CA LEU A 42 -4.68 2.86 -8.63
C LEU A 42 -5.17 4.26 -9.02
N LEU A 43 -4.65 4.83 -10.11
CA LEU A 43 -5.08 6.15 -10.59
C LEU A 43 -6.55 6.17 -11.05
N ASP A 44 -7.00 5.08 -11.66
CA ASP A 44 -8.40 4.87 -12.07
C ASP A 44 -9.33 4.86 -10.84
N GLU A 45 -9.01 4.07 -9.81
CA GLU A 45 -9.82 4.07 -8.57
C GLU A 45 -9.76 5.41 -7.81
N VAL A 46 -8.64 6.13 -7.87
CA VAL A 46 -8.53 7.50 -7.30
C VAL A 46 -9.41 8.49 -8.06
N ALA A 47 -9.50 8.36 -9.39
CA ALA A 47 -10.37 9.19 -10.23
C ALA A 47 -11.85 8.89 -9.97
N ASP A 48 -12.21 7.62 -9.85
CA ASP A 48 -13.57 7.18 -9.48
C ASP A 48 -13.97 7.74 -8.10
N ALA A 49 -13.09 7.63 -7.11
CA ALA A 49 -13.30 8.21 -5.79
C ALA A 49 -13.49 9.74 -5.89
N ARG A 50 -12.71 10.44 -6.71
CA ARG A 50 -12.86 11.88 -6.92
C ARG A 50 -14.24 12.24 -7.45
N ALA A 51 -14.71 11.53 -8.49
CA ALA A 51 -16.02 11.77 -9.08
C ALA A 51 -17.17 11.57 -8.07
N LEU A 52 -17.06 10.55 -7.22
CA LEU A 52 -18.03 10.30 -6.13
C LEU A 52 -17.98 11.39 -5.05
N ALA A 53 -16.79 11.89 -4.72
CA ALA A 53 -16.64 12.99 -3.77
C ALA A 53 -17.29 14.28 -4.29
N GLU A 54 -17.13 14.58 -5.58
CA GLU A 54 -17.70 15.77 -6.23
C GLU A 54 -19.23 15.74 -6.30
N SER A 55 -19.82 14.56 -6.50
CA SER A 55 -21.28 14.39 -6.49
C SER A 55 -21.89 14.26 -5.09
N GLY A 56 -21.06 14.12 -4.05
CA GLY A 56 -21.51 13.88 -2.68
C GLY A 56 -22.07 12.48 -2.45
N ASP A 57 -21.69 11.50 -3.27
CA ASP A 57 -22.16 10.12 -3.18
C ASP A 57 -21.56 9.41 -1.94
N PRO A 58 -22.38 8.79 -1.08
CA PRO A 58 -21.88 8.06 0.10
C PRO A 58 -20.95 6.89 -0.23
N LEU A 59 -20.98 6.35 -1.45
CA LEU A 59 -20.06 5.31 -1.92
C LEU A 59 -18.60 5.79 -1.95
N HIS A 60 -18.35 7.10 -1.95
CA HIS A 60 -17.00 7.66 -1.88
C HIS A 60 -16.15 7.01 -0.79
N ALA A 61 -16.73 6.86 0.41
CA ALA A 61 -16.03 6.30 1.55
C ALA A 61 -15.50 4.88 1.29
N LEU A 62 -16.28 4.05 0.60
CA LEU A 62 -15.91 2.68 0.28
C LEU A 62 -14.81 2.64 -0.78
N VAL A 63 -14.97 3.39 -1.87
CA VAL A 63 -14.00 3.42 -2.98
C VAL A 63 -12.67 4.01 -2.51
N ALA A 64 -12.69 5.07 -1.71
CA ALA A 64 -11.49 5.69 -1.17
C ALA A 64 -10.70 4.74 -0.26
N CYS A 65 -11.37 3.93 0.58
CA CYS A 65 -10.70 2.95 1.44
C CYS A 65 -10.05 1.82 0.62
N ARG A 66 -10.70 1.35 -0.44
CA ARG A 66 -10.17 0.32 -1.34
C ARG A 66 -8.95 0.81 -2.12
N ALA A 67 -8.99 2.05 -2.61
CA ALA A 67 -7.85 2.69 -3.26
C ALA A 67 -6.68 2.90 -2.27
N ALA A 68 -6.97 3.28 -1.02
CA ALA A 68 -5.95 3.42 0.02
C ALA A 68 -5.28 2.09 0.39
N GLU A 69 -6.02 0.98 0.44
CA GLU A 69 -5.45 -0.37 0.61
C GLU A 69 -4.45 -0.68 -0.51
N GLN A 70 -4.81 -0.44 -1.78
CA GLN A 70 -3.88 -0.63 -2.90
C GLN A 70 -2.63 0.25 -2.81
N ALA A 71 -2.78 1.50 -2.36
CA ALA A 71 -1.65 2.41 -2.17
C ALA A 71 -0.73 1.95 -1.03
N VAL A 72 -1.27 1.45 0.09
CA VAL A 72 -0.47 0.92 1.21
C VAL A 72 0.27 -0.35 0.78
N ASP A 73 -0.38 -1.28 0.11
CA ASP A 73 0.27 -2.49 -0.39
C ASP A 73 1.40 -2.16 -1.39
N ALA A 74 1.14 -1.21 -2.30
CA ALA A 74 2.15 -0.72 -3.23
C ALA A 74 3.33 -0.06 -2.48
N LEU A 75 3.07 0.67 -1.39
CA LEU A 75 4.09 1.29 -0.56
C LEU A 75 4.98 0.23 0.10
N TYR A 76 4.40 -0.77 0.76
CA TYR A 76 5.16 -1.86 1.39
C TYR A 76 6.03 -2.60 0.36
N ALA A 77 5.47 -2.90 -0.81
CA ALA A 77 6.22 -3.54 -1.89
C ALA A 77 7.37 -2.65 -2.39
N ALA A 78 7.13 -1.36 -2.64
CA ALA A 78 8.13 -0.42 -3.13
C ALA A 78 9.26 -0.17 -2.13
N ARG A 79 9.00 -0.34 -0.83
CA ARG A 79 9.99 -0.18 0.24
C ARG A 79 10.71 -1.47 0.63
N GLY A 80 10.26 -2.62 0.12
CA GLY A 80 10.81 -3.92 0.50
C GLY A 80 10.51 -4.26 1.96
N TRP A 81 9.31 -3.93 2.44
CA TRP A 81 8.86 -4.29 3.79
C TRP A 81 8.02 -5.56 3.76
N TRP A 82 8.08 -6.32 4.86
CA TRP A 82 7.15 -7.42 5.07
C TRP A 82 5.74 -6.88 5.25
N GLU A 83 4.81 -7.42 4.48
CA GLU A 83 3.39 -7.09 4.62
C GLU A 83 2.92 -7.47 6.03
N VAL A 84 2.27 -6.53 6.70
CA VAL A 84 1.57 -6.76 7.97
C VAL A 84 0.07 -6.73 7.72
N LYS A 85 -0.70 -7.31 8.63
CA LYS A 85 -2.16 -7.27 8.54
C LYS A 85 -2.67 -5.83 8.62
N ALA A 86 -3.76 -5.52 7.93
CA ALA A 86 -4.33 -4.18 7.87
C ALA A 86 -4.59 -3.53 9.24
N GLN A 87 -4.94 -4.32 10.26
CA GLN A 87 -5.15 -3.82 11.64
C GLN A 87 -3.87 -3.27 12.29
N ARG A 88 -2.69 -3.54 11.72
CA ARG A 88 -1.38 -3.09 12.20
C ARG A 88 -0.78 -1.97 11.34
N TRP A 89 -1.37 -1.65 10.18
CA TRP A 89 -0.80 -0.66 9.26
C TRP A 89 -0.55 0.68 9.91
N LEU A 90 -1.52 1.26 10.63
CA LEU A 90 -1.34 2.57 11.25
C LEU A 90 -0.16 2.58 12.24
N THR A 91 -0.05 1.55 13.09
CA THR A 91 1.06 1.45 14.05
C THR A 91 2.41 1.24 13.39
N ASP A 92 2.49 0.40 12.35
CA ASP A 92 3.75 0.14 11.65
C ASP A 92 4.16 1.35 10.78
N LEU A 93 3.21 1.96 10.06
CA LEU A 93 3.45 3.17 9.28
C LEU A 93 3.81 4.37 10.16
N ASP A 94 3.24 4.53 11.35
CA ASP A 94 3.64 5.61 12.29
C ASP A 94 5.14 5.51 12.65
N GLN A 95 5.74 4.32 12.60
CA GLN A 95 7.16 4.10 12.88
C GLN A 95 8.03 4.27 11.62
N ARG A 96 7.58 3.76 10.48
CA ARG A 96 8.38 3.69 9.24
C ARG A 96 8.20 4.88 8.32
N GLU A 97 6.97 5.34 8.17
CA GLU A 97 6.59 6.43 7.26
C GLU A 97 5.42 7.25 7.83
N PRO A 98 5.67 8.14 8.81
CA PRO A 98 4.62 8.86 9.54
C PRO A 98 3.67 9.67 8.64
N GLY A 99 4.18 10.18 7.52
CA GLY A 99 3.35 10.89 6.53
C GLY A 99 2.30 9.99 5.89
N ALA A 100 2.66 8.77 5.49
CA ALA A 100 1.72 7.79 4.96
C ALA A 100 0.69 7.36 6.03
N ALA A 101 1.13 7.24 7.29
CA ALA A 101 0.22 6.95 8.40
C ALA A 101 -0.81 8.08 8.62
N GLN A 102 -0.37 9.34 8.54
CA GLN A 102 -1.24 10.51 8.64
C GLN A 102 -2.28 10.54 7.51
N GLU A 103 -1.85 10.32 6.27
CA GLU A 103 -2.73 10.31 5.10
C GLU A 103 -3.74 9.16 5.17
N LEU A 104 -3.30 7.93 5.50
CA LEU A 104 -4.19 6.79 5.70
C LEU A 104 -5.22 7.07 6.80
N ARG A 105 -4.79 7.64 7.93
CA ARG A 105 -5.69 8.02 9.03
C ARG A 105 -6.74 9.03 8.55
N ALA A 106 -6.33 10.04 7.77
CA ALA A 106 -7.23 11.03 7.21
C ALA A 106 -8.22 10.43 6.18
N VAL A 107 -7.82 9.43 5.40
CA VAL A 107 -8.75 8.69 4.52
C VAL A 107 -9.81 7.97 5.35
N LEU A 108 -9.40 7.27 6.40
CA LEU A 108 -10.29 6.43 7.22
C LEU A 108 -11.27 7.25 8.06
N THR A 109 -10.82 8.38 8.62
CA THR A 109 -11.60 9.15 9.61
C THR A 109 -12.10 10.50 9.10
N GLY A 110 -11.75 10.89 7.87
CA GLY A 110 -12.13 12.18 7.30
C GLY A 110 -13.66 12.33 7.23
N PRO A 111 -14.26 13.34 7.88
CA PRO A 111 -15.71 13.51 7.92
C PRO A 111 -16.29 14.10 6.63
N GLN A 112 -15.43 14.71 5.80
CA GLN A 112 -15.80 15.32 4.52
C GLN A 112 -15.19 14.53 3.38
N ALA A 113 -15.97 14.28 2.33
CA ALA A 113 -15.52 13.54 1.14
C ALA A 113 -14.30 14.22 0.49
N SER A 114 -14.30 15.55 0.37
CA SER A 114 -13.18 16.33 -0.17
C SER A 114 -11.89 16.15 0.63
N ALA A 115 -11.96 16.17 1.97
CA ALA A 115 -10.79 15.97 2.83
C ALA A 115 -10.25 14.54 2.73
N ARG A 116 -11.14 13.55 2.69
CA ARG A 116 -10.78 12.14 2.46
C ARG A 116 -10.13 11.94 1.09
N GLN A 117 -10.67 12.59 0.06
CA GLN A 117 -10.13 12.53 -1.29
C GLN A 117 -8.73 13.15 -1.38
N ALA A 118 -8.53 14.34 -0.80
CA ALA A 118 -7.21 14.97 -0.77
C ALA A 118 -6.16 14.10 -0.04
N ALA A 119 -6.54 13.43 1.04
CA ALA A 119 -5.67 12.49 1.74
C ALA A 119 -5.35 11.23 0.91
N LEU A 120 -6.35 10.69 0.19
CA LEU A 120 -6.15 9.57 -0.72
C LEU A 120 -5.17 9.92 -1.84
N GLU A 121 -5.30 11.10 -2.43
CA GLU A 121 -4.41 11.60 -3.48
C GLU A 121 -2.98 11.78 -2.99
N ALA A 122 -2.80 12.33 -1.78
CA ALA A 122 -1.49 12.43 -1.14
C ALA A 122 -0.84 11.05 -0.92
N LEU A 123 -1.62 10.07 -0.45
CA LEU A 123 -1.15 8.70 -0.26
C LEU A 123 -0.78 8.03 -1.60
N ALA A 124 -1.61 8.19 -2.62
CA ALA A 124 -1.34 7.66 -3.96
C ALA A 124 -0.06 8.27 -4.57
N LEU A 125 0.15 9.59 -4.41
CA LEU A 125 1.36 10.29 -4.88
C LEU A 125 2.65 9.70 -4.33
N ARG A 126 2.67 9.18 -3.10
CA ARG A 126 3.87 8.54 -2.52
C ARG A 126 4.35 7.34 -3.32
N VAL A 127 3.43 6.62 -3.95
CA VAL A 127 3.73 5.39 -4.69
C VAL A 127 3.72 5.59 -6.20
N THR A 128 2.93 6.54 -6.71
CA THR A 128 2.83 6.81 -8.16
C THR A 128 3.83 7.89 -8.63
N GLY A 129 4.31 8.75 -7.73
CA GLY A 129 5.13 9.93 -8.02
C GLY A 129 4.33 11.11 -8.60
N ASP A 130 3.34 10.84 -9.45
CA ASP A 130 2.41 11.82 -10.00
C ASP A 130 0.99 11.21 -10.15
N LEU A 131 -0.02 12.07 -10.32
CA LEU A 131 -1.41 11.65 -10.59
C LEU A 131 -1.77 11.79 -12.08
N ALA A 132 -0.77 11.92 -12.95
CA ALA A 132 -1.03 12.07 -14.38
C ALA A 132 -1.58 10.76 -14.94
N TYR A 133 -2.83 10.80 -15.38
CA TYR A 133 -3.39 9.70 -16.15
C TYR A 133 -2.62 9.60 -17.48
N ARG A 134 -2.08 8.42 -17.75
CA ARG A 134 -1.48 8.10 -19.05
C ARG A 134 -2.29 6.94 -19.56
N ASP A 135 -3.04 7.17 -20.64
CA ASP A 135 -3.62 6.05 -21.39
C ASP A 135 -2.47 5.13 -21.74
N GLY A 136 -2.44 3.95 -21.13
CA GLY A 136 -1.49 2.92 -21.48
C GLY A 136 -1.82 2.54 -22.90
N GLY A 137 -1.10 3.11 -23.87
CA GLY A 137 -1.36 2.97 -25.30
C GLY A 137 -1.51 1.50 -25.67
N SER A 138 -2.75 1.03 -25.69
CA SER A 138 -3.12 -0.22 -26.31
C SER A 138 -3.14 0.07 -27.80
N GLU A 139 -2.11 -0.39 -28.51
CA GLU A 139 -2.25 -0.54 -29.95
C GLU A 139 -3.52 -1.39 -30.20
N PRO A 140 -4.46 -0.92 -31.05
CA PRO A 140 -5.65 -1.70 -31.36
C PRO A 140 -5.22 -3.04 -31.95
N GLN A 141 -5.48 -4.12 -31.22
CA GLN A 141 -5.24 -5.46 -31.74
C GLN A 141 -6.31 -5.72 -32.82
N ARG A 142 -5.90 -5.87 -34.08
CA ARG A 142 -6.81 -6.31 -35.14
C ARG A 142 -7.31 -7.71 -34.76
N VAL A 143 -8.63 -7.85 -34.72
CA VAL A 143 -9.30 -9.14 -34.66
C VAL A 143 -9.42 -9.60 -36.11
N ASP A 144 -8.65 -10.62 -36.48
CA ASP A 144 -8.79 -11.34 -37.75
C ASP A 144 -9.86 -12.44 -37.63
#